data_AF-A0A257QKU4-F1
#
_entry.id   AF-A0A257QKU4-F1
#
_cell.length_a   1.000
_cell.length_b   1.000
_cell.length_c   1.000
_cell.angle_alpha   90.00
_cell.angle_beta   90.00
_cell.angle_gamma   90.00
#
_symmetry.space_group_name_H-M   'P 1'
#
loop_
_entity.id
_entity.type
_entity.pdbx_description
1 polymer ?
#
loop_
_entity_poly.entity_id
_entity_poly.type
_entity_poly.pdbx_seq_one_letter_code
_entity_poly.pdbx_strand_id
1 'polypeptide(L)'
;NAQFFTVKPGELVTIYTASTEKLQPADAVLCSREGTEELEWSCDESGRILTDPLNTEPAAIFFIADGHGDPINLLESLPLWLQEHSLAMTRIITVVDAKVLSTHETELRPWFDACLHFTDYALLTHTAEVAPKWLREFTAHYQKELRYPCLFEVTKNKTAANPALILDPEIRRISMLFETADELEHEDDSEDSTSTPQPSSSNPDLALFERLSDGQRKIALADISKFVH
;
A
#
# COMPACT_ATOMS: atom_id res chain seq x y z
N ASN A 1 -18.44 -17.38 -8.56
CA ASN A 1 -17.28 -17.48 -9.47
C ASN A 1 -16.52 -16.17 -9.39
N ALA A 2 -15.55 -16.05 -8.48
CA ALA A 2 -14.65 -14.91 -8.49
C ALA A 2 -13.79 -15.01 -9.76
N GLN A 3 -13.91 -14.04 -10.67
CA GLN A 3 -12.94 -13.88 -11.73
C GLN A 3 -11.71 -13.24 -11.09
N PHE A 4 -10.68 -14.05 -10.84
CA PHE A 4 -9.40 -13.53 -10.39
C PHE A 4 -8.77 -12.69 -11.50
N PHE A 5 -8.19 -11.56 -11.13
CA PHE A 5 -7.37 -10.78 -12.04
C PHE A 5 -6.26 -11.67 -12.61
N THR A 6 -6.20 -11.76 -13.94
CA THR A 6 -5.20 -12.56 -14.65
C THR A 6 -4.72 -11.78 -15.86
N VAL A 7 -3.44 -11.43 -15.86
CA VAL A 7 -2.74 -10.94 -17.04
C VAL A 7 -2.39 -12.14 -17.90
N LYS A 8 -2.85 -12.17 -19.15
CA LYS A 8 -2.52 -13.24 -20.10
C LYS A 8 -1.06 -13.13 -20.53
N PRO A 9 -0.41 -14.25 -20.90
CA PRO A 9 0.91 -14.20 -21.52
C PRO A 9 0.93 -13.25 -22.72
N GLY A 10 1.90 -12.33 -22.76
CA GLY A 10 2.06 -11.34 -23.83
C GLY A 10 1.21 -10.07 -23.70
N GLU A 11 0.28 -9.99 -22.74
CA GLU A 11 -0.36 -8.72 -22.40
C GLU A 11 0.65 -7.81 -21.68
N LEU A 12 0.62 -6.52 -22.02
CA LEU A 12 1.54 -5.54 -21.47
C LEU A 12 1.26 -5.29 -19.98
N VAL A 13 2.31 -5.34 -19.18
CA VAL A 13 2.34 -4.90 -17.78
C VAL A 13 3.41 -3.83 -17.66
N THR A 14 3.02 -2.68 -17.12
CA THR A 14 3.97 -1.61 -16.81
C THR A 14 4.35 -1.69 -15.33
N ILE A 15 5.64 -1.59 -15.03
CA ILE A 15 6.16 -1.53 -13.66
C ILE A 15 6.86 -0.18 -13.50
N TYR A 16 6.34 0.65 -12.61
CA TYR A 16 6.98 1.88 -12.17
C TYR A 16 7.84 1.60 -10.95
N THR A 17 9.15 1.78 -11.07
CA THR A 17 10.10 1.67 -9.95
C THR A 17 10.58 3.05 -9.52
N ALA A 18 10.70 3.30 -8.22
CA ALA A 18 11.20 4.59 -7.74
C ALA A 18 12.67 4.76 -8.17
N SER A 19 13.05 5.93 -8.66
CA SER A 19 14.43 6.19 -9.12
C SER A 19 15.46 6.13 -7.98
N THR A 20 15.00 6.20 -6.74
CA THR A 20 15.78 6.03 -5.51
C THR A 20 15.82 4.59 -5.00
N GLU A 21 14.94 3.72 -5.51
CA GLU A 21 14.90 2.32 -5.12
C GLU A 21 16.13 1.58 -5.65
N LYS A 22 16.76 0.80 -4.77
CA LYS A 22 17.97 0.06 -5.14
C LYS A 22 17.57 -1.26 -5.78
N LEU A 23 17.68 -1.33 -7.11
CA LEU A 23 17.46 -2.56 -7.87
C LEU A 23 18.27 -3.74 -7.29
N GLN A 24 17.56 -4.81 -6.98
CA GLN A 24 18.07 -6.08 -6.51
C GLN A 24 18.20 -7.05 -7.68
N PRO A 25 19.10 -8.05 -7.59
CA PRO A 25 19.19 -9.11 -8.61
C PRO A 25 17.88 -9.87 -8.85
N ALA A 26 16.97 -9.88 -7.87
CA ALA A 26 15.66 -10.50 -8.02
C ALA A 26 14.74 -9.72 -8.99
N ASP A 27 14.95 -8.42 -9.15
CA ASP A 27 14.12 -7.56 -9.99
C ASP A 27 14.37 -7.84 -11.48
N ALA A 28 15.56 -8.34 -11.81
CA ALA A 28 15.88 -8.79 -13.18
C ALA A 28 14.90 -9.86 -13.70
N VAL A 29 14.26 -10.63 -12.81
CA VAL A 29 13.23 -11.59 -13.19
C VAL A 29 11.98 -10.87 -13.72
N LEU A 30 11.58 -9.75 -13.09
CA LEU A 30 10.47 -8.93 -13.54
C LEU A 30 10.74 -8.39 -14.94
N CYS A 31 11.94 -7.83 -15.16
CA CYS A 31 12.36 -7.25 -16.43
C CYS A 31 12.49 -8.30 -17.56
N SER A 32 12.72 -9.56 -17.21
CA SER A 32 12.89 -10.65 -18.19
C SER A 32 11.58 -11.24 -18.72
N ARG A 33 10.44 -10.86 -18.14
CA ARG A 33 9.13 -11.38 -18.54
C ARG A 33 8.67 -10.75 -19.85
N GLU A 34 8.19 -11.57 -20.78
CA GLU A 34 7.58 -11.08 -22.01
C GLU A 34 6.33 -10.24 -21.72
N GLY A 35 6.23 -9.07 -22.36
CA GLY A 35 5.15 -8.13 -22.13
C GLY A 35 5.33 -7.29 -20.86
N THR A 36 6.55 -7.12 -20.34
CA THR A 36 6.82 -6.20 -19.23
C THR A 36 7.59 -4.97 -19.72
N GLU A 37 7.07 -3.78 -19.41
CA GLU A 37 7.74 -2.50 -19.61
C GLU A 37 8.10 -1.93 -18.23
N GLU A 38 9.37 -1.56 -18.07
CA GLU A 38 9.87 -0.92 -16.85
C GLU A 38 10.04 0.57 -17.12
N LEU A 39 9.44 1.37 -16.24
CA LEU A 39 9.53 2.81 -16.26
C LEU A 39 9.96 3.29 -14.86
N GLU A 40 10.55 4.47 -14.80
CA GLU A 40 10.95 5.06 -13.53
C GLU A 40 9.94 6.11 -13.09
N TRP A 41 9.86 6.31 -11.77
CA TRP A 41 9.15 7.42 -11.16
C TRP A 41 10.00 8.12 -10.11
N SER A 42 9.73 9.41 -9.89
CA SER A 42 10.36 10.21 -8.83
C SER A 42 9.37 11.25 -8.31
N CYS A 43 9.76 12.02 -7.29
CA CYS A 43 9.03 13.21 -6.86
C CYS A 43 9.83 14.47 -7.17
N ASP A 44 9.16 15.54 -7.59
CA ASP A 44 9.76 16.87 -7.64
C ASP A 44 9.85 17.51 -6.24
N GLU A 45 10.41 18.72 -6.17
CA GLU A 45 10.56 19.47 -4.90
C GLU A 45 9.21 19.76 -4.20
N SER A 46 8.10 19.74 -4.93
CA SER A 46 6.75 19.91 -4.38
C SER A 46 6.11 18.61 -3.91
N GLY A 47 6.78 17.47 -4.13
CA GLY A 47 6.25 16.14 -3.84
C GLY A 47 5.42 15.53 -4.97
N ARG A 48 5.26 16.21 -6.12
CA ARG A 48 4.48 15.70 -7.24
C ARG A 48 5.21 14.53 -7.89
N ILE A 49 4.48 13.45 -8.18
CA ILE A 49 5.00 12.28 -8.88
C ILE A 49 5.31 12.66 -10.34
N LEU A 50 6.55 12.38 -10.75
CA LEU A 50 7.05 12.47 -12.12
C LEU A 50 7.30 11.06 -12.64
N THR A 51 6.71 10.73 -13.79
CA THR A 51 6.85 9.43 -14.44
C THR A 51 7.19 9.60 -15.91
N ASP A 52 7.88 8.61 -16.48
CA ASP A 52 7.88 8.44 -17.93
C ASP A 52 6.44 8.17 -18.42
N PRO A 53 6.05 8.70 -19.59
CA PRO A 53 4.69 8.55 -20.11
C PRO A 53 4.40 7.10 -20.48
N LEU A 54 3.16 6.67 -20.25
CA LEU A 54 2.66 5.39 -20.76
C LEU A 54 2.65 5.44 -22.30
N ASN A 55 3.43 4.57 -22.95
CA ASN A 55 3.53 4.53 -24.41
C ASN A 55 2.30 3.87 -25.06
N THR A 56 1.64 2.97 -24.33
CA THR A 56 0.43 2.24 -24.73
C THR A 56 -0.43 1.99 -23.50
N GLU A 57 -1.65 1.46 -23.68
CA GLU A 57 -2.54 1.11 -22.56
C GLU A 57 -2.17 -0.29 -22.02
N PRO A 58 -1.55 -0.40 -20.83
CA PRO A 58 -1.17 -1.69 -20.26
C PRO A 58 -2.39 -2.41 -19.66
N ALA A 59 -2.35 -3.73 -19.63
CA ALA A 59 -3.34 -4.54 -18.93
C ALA A 59 -3.25 -4.41 -17.40
N ALA A 60 -2.07 -4.02 -16.89
CA ALA A 60 -1.81 -3.82 -15.47
C ALA A 60 -0.70 -2.81 -15.26
N ILE A 61 -0.80 -2.03 -14.18
CA ILE A 61 0.27 -1.17 -13.71
C ILE A 61 0.63 -1.60 -12.28
N PHE A 62 1.91 -1.91 -12.05
CA PHE A 62 2.46 -2.06 -10.72
C PHE A 62 3.29 -0.82 -10.39
N PHE A 63 3.01 -0.22 -9.24
CA PHE A 63 3.72 0.97 -8.77
C PHE A 63 4.50 0.59 -7.51
N ILE A 64 5.83 0.49 -7.63
CA ILE A 64 6.71 0.09 -6.54
C ILE A 64 7.15 1.32 -5.78
N ALA A 65 6.69 1.43 -4.54
CA ALA A 65 7.07 2.51 -3.63
C ALA A 65 8.57 2.42 -3.24
N ASP A 66 9.20 3.56 -2.95
CA ASP A 66 10.53 3.60 -2.36
C ASP A 66 10.47 3.07 -0.92
N GLY A 67 11.11 1.91 -0.69
CA GLY A 67 11.10 1.24 0.61
C GLY A 67 11.88 1.99 1.69
N HIS A 68 12.69 2.99 1.32
CA HIS A 68 13.45 3.84 2.24
C HIS A 68 12.78 5.20 2.52
N GLY A 69 11.72 5.53 1.78
CA GLY A 69 11.01 6.79 1.89
C GLY A 69 10.01 6.86 3.04
N ASP A 70 9.45 8.05 3.25
CA ASP A 70 8.22 8.22 4.03
C ASP A 70 7.03 7.79 3.15
N PRO A 71 6.30 6.72 3.51
CA PRO A 71 5.22 6.18 2.69
C PRO A 71 4.07 7.16 2.50
N ILE A 72 3.84 8.07 3.46
CA ILE A 72 2.75 9.04 3.39
C ILE A 72 3.04 10.10 2.33
N ASN A 73 4.31 10.40 2.02
CA ASN A 73 4.64 11.33 0.91
C ASN A 73 4.13 10.81 -0.43
N LEU A 74 4.35 9.54 -0.73
CA LEU A 74 3.86 8.93 -1.96
C LEU A 74 2.33 8.91 -1.96
N LEU A 75 1.72 8.44 -0.87
CA LEU A 75 0.27 8.30 -0.77
C LEU A 75 -0.46 9.64 -0.86
N GLU A 76 0.12 10.74 -0.34
CA GLU A 76 -0.45 12.10 -0.46
C GLU A 76 -0.52 12.56 -1.93
N SER A 77 0.47 12.17 -2.75
CA SER A 77 0.58 12.59 -4.16
C SER A 77 -0.09 11.66 -5.16
N LEU A 78 -0.31 10.40 -4.78
CA LEU A 78 -0.79 9.35 -5.67
C LEU A 78 -2.21 9.59 -6.23
N PRO A 79 -3.19 10.11 -5.46
CA PRO A 79 -4.53 10.40 -6.01
C PRO A 79 -4.51 11.36 -7.19
N LEU A 80 -3.71 12.43 -7.11
CA LEU A 80 -3.57 13.38 -8.22
C LEU A 80 -2.95 12.71 -9.44
N TRP A 81 -1.90 11.91 -9.25
CA TRP A 81 -1.26 11.20 -10.36
C TRP A 81 -2.22 10.21 -11.03
N LEU A 82 -2.99 9.45 -10.25
CA LEU A 82 -4.02 8.53 -10.76
C LEU A 82 -5.07 9.29 -11.58
N GLN A 83 -5.56 10.42 -11.07
CA GLN A 83 -6.52 11.27 -11.76
C GLN A 83 -5.97 11.81 -13.09
N GLU A 84 -4.73 12.32 -13.09
CA GLU A 84 -4.08 12.86 -14.30
C GLU A 84 -3.94 11.80 -15.41
N HIS A 85 -3.84 10.53 -15.04
CA HIS A 85 -3.69 9.40 -15.97
C HIS A 85 -5.00 8.63 -16.20
N SER A 86 -6.13 9.08 -15.62
CA SER A 86 -7.42 8.39 -15.69
C SER A 86 -7.36 6.92 -15.22
N LEU A 87 -6.58 6.68 -14.16
CA LEU A 87 -6.38 5.37 -13.54
C LEU A 87 -7.16 5.28 -12.21
N ALA A 88 -7.51 4.06 -11.82
CA ALA A 88 -8.10 3.77 -10.51
C ALA A 88 -7.15 2.90 -9.68
N MET A 89 -7.02 3.23 -8.39
CA MET A 89 -6.25 2.42 -7.46
C MET A 89 -6.98 1.10 -7.18
N THR A 90 -6.38 0.00 -7.59
CA THR A 90 -6.94 -1.33 -7.32
C THR A 90 -6.51 -1.85 -5.97
N ARG A 91 -5.19 -1.97 -5.71
CA ARG A 91 -4.67 -2.57 -4.48
C ARG A 91 -3.43 -1.90 -3.97
N ILE A 92 -3.30 -1.88 -2.64
CA ILE A 92 -2.08 -1.58 -1.93
C ILE A 92 -1.63 -2.83 -1.18
N ILE A 93 -0.43 -3.30 -1.49
CA ILE A 93 0.19 -4.46 -0.88
C ILE A 93 1.39 -3.98 -0.08
N THR A 94 1.41 -4.27 1.22
CA THR A 94 2.55 -3.93 2.08
C THR A 94 3.35 -5.18 2.39
N VAL A 95 4.65 -5.15 2.12
CA VAL A 95 5.58 -6.19 2.56
C VAL A 95 6.16 -5.80 3.91
N VAL A 96 5.86 -6.60 4.94
CA VAL A 96 6.36 -6.39 6.30
C VAL A 96 7.52 -7.34 6.56
N ASP A 97 8.71 -6.79 6.76
CA ASP A 97 9.81 -7.55 7.33
C ASP A 97 9.59 -7.72 8.84
N ALA A 98 9.08 -8.90 9.22
CA ALA A 98 8.73 -9.17 10.62
C ALA A 98 9.97 -9.17 11.54
N LYS A 99 11.15 -9.53 11.01
CA LYS A 99 12.39 -9.53 11.79
C LYS A 99 12.84 -8.11 12.08
N VAL A 100 12.91 -7.26 11.06
CA VAL A 100 13.31 -5.85 11.21
C VAL A 100 12.35 -5.13 12.15
N LEU A 101 11.03 -5.31 11.95
CA LEU A 101 10.01 -4.68 12.78
C LEU A 101 10.05 -5.18 14.23
N SER A 102 10.14 -6.49 14.46
CA SER A 102 10.20 -7.02 15.84
C SER A 102 11.48 -6.62 16.58
N THR A 103 12.56 -6.31 15.86
CA THR A 103 13.83 -5.87 16.46
C THR A 103 13.80 -4.38 16.85
N HIS A 104 13.12 -3.54 16.06
CA HIS A 104 13.07 -2.09 16.23
C HIS A 104 11.63 -1.58 16.38
N GLU A 105 10.82 -2.31 17.17
CA GLU A 105 9.37 -2.12 17.20
C GLU A 105 8.98 -0.70 17.66
N THR A 106 9.72 -0.12 18.61
CA THR A 106 9.36 1.22 19.12
C THR A 106 9.48 2.28 18.04
N GLU A 107 10.50 2.19 17.20
CA GLU A 107 10.81 3.14 16.15
C GLU A 107 10.01 2.90 14.88
N LEU A 108 9.84 1.62 14.49
CA LEU A 108 9.25 1.26 13.21
C LEU A 108 7.76 0.99 13.27
N ARG A 109 7.17 0.77 14.45
CA ARG A 109 5.73 0.52 14.56
C ARG A 109 4.89 1.65 13.94
N PRO A 110 5.15 2.95 14.19
CA PRO A 110 4.40 4.01 13.53
C PRO A 110 4.54 4.01 12.00
N TRP A 111 5.72 3.65 11.48
CA TRP A 111 5.96 3.56 10.04
C TRP A 111 5.12 2.45 9.40
N PHE A 112 5.08 1.26 10.02
CA PHE A 112 4.25 0.17 9.54
C PHE A 112 2.75 0.38 9.79
N ASP A 113 2.37 1.04 10.87
CA ASP A 113 0.97 1.43 11.12
C ASP A 113 0.48 2.35 9.98
N ALA A 114 1.32 3.32 9.58
CA ALA A 114 1.04 4.20 8.45
C ALA A 114 0.86 3.41 7.14
N CYS A 115 1.72 2.44 6.81
CA CYS A 115 1.51 1.60 5.63
C CYS A 115 0.25 0.73 5.72
N LEU A 116 0.03 0.07 6.86
CA LEU A 116 -1.06 -0.88 7.06
C LEU A 116 -2.45 -0.22 7.02
N HIS A 117 -2.53 1.07 7.33
CA HIS A 117 -3.75 1.87 7.21
C HIS A 117 -4.33 1.88 5.79
N PHE A 118 -3.46 1.96 4.78
CA PHE A 118 -3.85 1.98 3.36
C PHE A 118 -3.82 0.59 2.72
N THR A 119 -3.38 -0.43 3.45
CA THR A 119 -3.10 -1.76 2.89
C THR A 119 -4.35 -2.59 2.70
N ASP A 120 -4.46 -3.25 1.56
CA ASP A 120 -5.45 -4.31 1.32
C ASP A 120 -4.91 -5.70 1.71
N TYR A 121 -3.61 -5.92 1.46
CA TYR A 121 -2.92 -7.18 1.73
C TYR A 121 -1.52 -6.99 2.32
N ALA A 122 -1.27 -7.55 3.49
CA ALA A 122 0.01 -7.50 4.19
C ALA A 122 0.76 -8.83 4.08
N LEU A 123 1.94 -8.80 3.45
CA LEU A 123 2.82 -9.96 3.29
C LEU A 123 3.90 -9.95 4.36
N LEU A 124 3.85 -10.91 5.28
CA LEU A 124 4.81 -11.04 6.36
C LEU A 124 6.00 -11.90 5.89
N THR A 125 7.19 -11.33 5.92
CA THR A 125 8.46 -11.98 5.54
C THR A 125 9.34 -12.19 6.78
N HIS A 126 10.37 -13.05 6.64
CA HIS A 126 11.34 -13.37 7.71
C HIS A 126 10.72 -13.84 9.06
N THR A 127 9.49 -14.36 9.03
CA THR A 127 8.74 -14.76 10.23
C THR A 127 9.36 -15.93 11.00
N ALA A 128 10.19 -16.75 10.33
CA ALA A 128 10.95 -17.83 10.97
C ALA A 128 11.98 -17.32 11.98
N GLU A 129 12.39 -16.06 11.89
CA GLU A 129 13.37 -15.41 12.76
C GLU A 129 12.71 -14.66 13.92
N VAL A 130 11.39 -14.77 14.06
CA VAL A 130 10.58 -14.01 15.02
C VAL A 130 9.85 -14.95 15.96
N ALA A 131 9.66 -14.51 17.21
CA ALA A 131 8.89 -15.29 18.19
C ALA A 131 7.44 -15.48 17.69
N PRO A 132 6.90 -16.72 17.66
CA PRO A 132 5.53 -16.97 17.20
C PRO A 132 4.46 -16.20 17.99
N LYS A 133 4.74 -15.94 19.28
CA LYS A 133 3.89 -15.11 20.14
C LYS A 133 3.81 -13.67 19.61
N TRP A 134 4.95 -13.07 19.29
CA TRP A 134 5.02 -11.71 18.77
C TRP A 134 4.24 -11.59 17.47
N LEU A 135 4.42 -12.52 16.53
CA LEU A 135 3.71 -12.50 15.24
C LEU A 135 2.19 -12.55 15.44
N ARG A 136 1.71 -13.40 16.36
CA ARG A 136 0.29 -13.51 16.68
C ARG A 136 -0.26 -12.24 17.34
N GLU A 137 0.51 -11.61 18.20
CA GLU A 137 0.11 -10.37 18.88
C GLU A 137 0.09 -9.20 17.90
N PHE A 138 1.11 -9.09 17.04
CA PHE A 138 1.18 -8.14 15.95
C PHE A 138 -0.05 -8.23 15.02
N THR A 139 -0.37 -9.41 14.49
CA THR A 139 -1.54 -9.54 13.60
C THR A 139 -2.87 -9.38 14.34
N ALA A 140 -2.96 -9.86 15.59
CA ALA A 140 -4.18 -9.73 16.38
C ALA A 140 -4.51 -8.27 16.71
N HIS A 141 -3.50 -7.43 16.89
CA HIS A 141 -3.70 -6.01 17.09
C HIS A 141 -4.51 -5.40 15.93
N TYR A 142 -4.07 -5.55 14.69
CA TYR A 142 -4.80 -5.00 13.53
C TYR A 142 -6.14 -5.71 13.30
N GLN A 143 -6.16 -7.04 13.30
CA GLN A 143 -7.36 -7.79 12.91
C GLN A 143 -8.47 -7.80 13.98
N LYS A 144 -8.10 -7.80 15.27
CA LYS A 144 -9.07 -7.97 16.37
C LYS A 144 -9.28 -6.71 17.18
N GLU A 145 -8.23 -5.96 17.47
CA GLU A 145 -8.32 -4.74 18.29
C GLU A 145 -8.76 -3.56 17.42
N LEU A 146 -8.04 -3.33 16.31
CA LEU A 146 -8.34 -2.23 15.39
C LEU A 146 -9.37 -2.58 14.30
N ARG A 147 -9.65 -3.88 14.10
CA ARG A 147 -10.61 -4.39 13.10
C ARG A 147 -10.29 -3.98 11.65
N TYR A 148 -9.00 -3.96 11.31
CA TYR A 148 -8.55 -3.70 9.94
C TYR A 148 -9.09 -4.80 9.01
N PRO A 149 -9.70 -4.44 7.86
CA PRO A 149 -10.25 -5.42 6.92
C PRO A 149 -9.16 -6.16 6.13
N CYS A 150 -7.93 -5.65 6.15
CA CYS A 150 -6.82 -6.17 5.37
C CYS A 150 -6.42 -7.58 5.78
N LEU A 151 -5.91 -8.33 4.80
CA LEU A 151 -5.49 -9.70 5.01
C LEU A 151 -4.00 -9.77 5.35
N PHE A 152 -3.63 -10.65 6.27
CA PHE A 152 -2.24 -10.90 6.65
C PHE A 152 -1.85 -12.31 6.23
N GLU A 153 -0.77 -12.43 5.47
CA GLU A 153 -0.27 -13.71 4.98
C GLU A 153 1.23 -13.86 5.25
N VAL A 154 1.61 -15.01 5.81
CA VAL A 154 3.03 -15.36 5.98
C VAL A 154 3.56 -15.93 4.67
N THR A 155 4.56 -15.27 4.10
CA THR A 155 5.27 -15.76 2.92
C THR A 155 6.15 -16.97 3.26
N LYS A 156 6.31 -17.88 2.30
CA LYS A 156 7.21 -19.03 2.42
C LYS A 156 8.13 -19.05 1.22
N ASN A 157 9.44 -19.15 1.45
CA ASN A 157 10.46 -19.15 0.39
C ASN A 157 10.32 -17.99 -0.60
N LYS A 158 10.01 -16.77 -0.11
CA LYS A 158 9.76 -15.58 -0.93
C LYS A 158 8.55 -15.70 -1.87
N THR A 159 7.59 -16.55 -1.54
CA THR A 159 6.37 -16.75 -2.33
C THR A 159 5.15 -16.63 -1.43
N ALA A 160 4.11 -15.99 -1.94
CA ALA A 160 2.78 -16.01 -1.35
C ALA A 160 2.14 -17.39 -1.53
N ALA A 161 1.43 -17.86 -0.51
CA ALA A 161 0.62 -19.06 -0.56
C ALA A 161 -0.56 -18.92 -1.54
N ASN A 162 -1.16 -17.73 -1.65
CA ASN A 162 -2.26 -17.49 -2.58
C ASN A 162 -2.10 -16.19 -3.40
N PRO A 163 -1.24 -16.18 -4.44
CA PRO A 163 -1.03 -15.00 -5.28
C PRO A 163 -2.30 -14.47 -5.96
N ALA A 164 -3.26 -15.36 -6.28
CA ALA A 164 -4.50 -14.95 -6.92
C ALA A 164 -5.39 -14.10 -5.99
N LEU A 165 -5.38 -14.40 -4.69
CA LEU A 165 -6.14 -13.63 -3.69
C LEU A 165 -5.52 -12.25 -3.44
N ILE A 166 -4.19 -12.12 -3.55
CA ILE A 166 -3.50 -10.83 -3.43
C ILE A 166 -3.94 -9.86 -4.53
N LEU A 167 -4.23 -10.38 -5.72
CA LEU A 167 -4.65 -9.61 -6.89
C LEU A 167 -6.18 -9.59 -7.05
N ASP A 168 -6.94 -10.12 -6.09
CA ASP A 168 -8.40 -10.09 -6.14
C ASP A 168 -8.92 -8.65 -6.15
N PRO A 169 -9.99 -8.32 -6.92
CA PRO A 169 -10.52 -6.96 -7.06
C PRO A 169 -11.17 -6.36 -5.78
N GLU A 170 -11.35 -7.13 -4.70
CA GLU A 170 -12.03 -6.67 -3.47
C GLU A 170 -11.16 -5.73 -2.61
N ILE A 171 -11.66 -4.53 -2.31
CA ILE A 171 -10.99 -3.53 -1.45
C ILE A 171 -11.07 -3.98 0.02
N ARG A 172 -9.94 -3.90 0.72
CA ARG A 172 -9.78 -4.35 2.12
C ARG A 172 -8.96 -3.38 2.98
N ARG A 173 -8.81 -2.14 2.55
CA ARG A 173 -8.15 -1.06 3.33
C ARG A 173 -9.15 -0.30 4.18
N ILE A 174 -8.64 0.38 5.21
CA ILE A 174 -9.43 1.33 6.02
C ILE A 174 -9.52 2.68 5.33
N SER A 175 -8.45 3.06 4.65
CA SER A 175 -8.34 4.36 4.01
C SER A 175 -9.46 4.59 3.00
N MET A 176 -9.91 5.85 2.96
CA MET A 176 -10.92 6.35 2.01
C MET A 176 -10.28 7.33 1.00
N LEU A 177 -8.94 7.31 0.90
CA LEU A 177 -8.16 8.27 0.12
C LEU A 177 -8.35 8.13 -1.39
N PHE A 178 -8.68 6.95 -1.89
CA PHE A 178 -8.72 6.63 -3.32
C PHE A 178 -10.15 6.51 -3.87
N GLU A 179 -11.13 6.67 -2.99
CA GLU A 179 -12.54 6.50 -3.24
C GLU A 179 -13.13 7.83 -3.74
N THR A 180 -13.97 7.76 -4.76
CA THR A 180 -14.61 8.93 -5.38
C THR A 180 -15.78 9.43 -4.54
N ALA A 181 -16.16 10.71 -4.68
CA ALA A 181 -17.31 11.27 -3.96
C ALA A 181 -18.60 10.44 -4.17
N ASP A 182 -18.85 10.00 -5.40
CA ASP A 182 -20.00 9.16 -5.73
C ASP A 182 -19.96 7.79 -5.00
N GLU A 183 -18.78 7.16 -4.89
CA GLU A 183 -18.60 5.91 -4.15
C GLU A 183 -18.85 6.08 -2.65
N LEU A 184 -18.49 7.24 -2.10
CA LEU A 184 -18.72 7.57 -0.69
C LEU A 184 -20.19 7.89 -0.39
N GLU A 185 -20.93 8.48 -1.33
CA GLU A 185 -22.35 8.80 -1.18
C GLU A 185 -23.24 7.54 -1.17
N HIS A 186 -22.85 6.49 -1.89
CA HIS A 186 -23.60 5.23 -1.97
C HIS A 186 -23.50 4.34 -0.71
N GLU A 187 -22.58 4.60 0.21
CA GLU A 187 -22.50 3.87 1.49
C GLU A 187 -23.59 4.31 2.49
N ASP A 188 -24.13 5.52 2.35
CA ASP A 188 -25.10 6.10 3.30
C ASP A 188 -26.58 5.77 2.93
N ASP A 189 -26.81 5.11 1.79
CA ASP A 189 -28.15 4.74 1.27
C ASP A 189 -28.73 3.44 1.89
N SER A 190 -28.20 2.99 3.02
CA SER A 190 -28.84 1.92 3.79
C SER A 190 -30.14 2.43 4.43
N GLU A 191 -31.29 1.84 4.08
CA GLU A 191 -32.62 2.21 4.57
C GLU A 191 -32.83 1.92 6.08
N ASP A 192 -32.10 2.61 6.96
CA ASP A 192 -32.45 2.73 8.39
C ASP A 192 -32.42 4.20 8.83
N SER A 193 -33.36 4.98 8.29
CA SER A 193 -33.58 6.38 8.65
C SER A 193 -34.29 6.54 10.01
N THR A 194 -33.79 5.92 11.09
CA THR A 194 -34.28 6.17 12.45
C THR A 194 -33.21 6.30 13.54
N SER A 195 -32.00 6.76 13.21
CA SER A 195 -30.96 7.01 14.21
C SER A 195 -30.36 8.40 14.08
N THR A 196 -30.26 9.07 15.23
CA THR A 196 -29.55 10.33 15.53
C THR A 196 -28.39 10.66 14.58
N PRO A 197 -28.15 11.95 14.23
CA PRO A 197 -26.99 12.33 13.44
C PRO A 197 -25.73 11.80 14.12
N GLN A 198 -25.15 10.74 13.55
CA GLN A 198 -23.82 10.31 13.90
C GLN A 198 -22.89 11.49 13.57
N PRO A 199 -21.92 11.82 14.44
CA PRO A 199 -20.89 12.77 14.04
C PRO A 199 -20.30 12.26 12.72
N SER A 200 -20.24 13.14 11.72
CA SER A 200 -19.65 12.88 10.40
C SER A 200 -18.47 11.94 10.55
N SER A 201 -18.51 10.79 9.87
CA SER A 201 -17.42 9.81 9.83
C SER A 201 -16.11 10.58 9.67
N SER A 202 -15.32 10.64 10.74
CA SER A 202 -14.03 11.31 10.68
C SER A 202 -13.21 10.51 9.67
N ASN A 203 -12.92 11.10 8.50
CA ASN A 203 -12.10 10.46 7.48
C ASN A 203 -10.88 9.82 8.20
N PRO A 204 -10.73 8.49 8.11
CA PRO A 204 -9.78 7.76 8.93
C PRO A 204 -8.32 8.14 8.62
N ASP A 205 -8.08 8.78 7.47
CA ASP A 205 -6.76 9.19 7.00
C ASP A 205 -6.29 10.52 7.59
N LEU A 206 -7.21 11.36 8.10
CA LEU A 206 -6.90 12.77 8.45
C LEU A 206 -5.73 12.91 9.43
N ALA A 207 -5.62 12.00 10.39
CA ALA A 207 -4.55 12.03 11.39
C ALA A 207 -3.15 11.85 10.77
N LEU A 208 -3.04 11.08 9.68
CA LEU A 208 -1.77 10.80 9.01
C LEU A 208 -1.30 11.98 8.14
N PHE A 209 -2.23 12.81 7.65
CA PHE A 209 -1.94 13.98 6.82
C PHE A 209 -1.90 15.31 7.60
N GLU A 210 -2.29 15.32 8.88
CA GLU A 210 -2.29 16.53 9.70
C GLU A 210 -0.88 17.13 9.84
N ARG A 211 -0.77 18.45 9.59
CA ARG A 211 0.48 19.21 9.70
C ARG A 211 0.42 20.21 10.83
N LEU A 212 1.56 20.42 11.49
CA LEU A 212 1.78 21.49 12.45
C LEU A 212 1.91 22.84 11.73
N SER A 213 1.88 23.94 12.48
CA SER A 213 2.00 25.31 11.95
C SER A 213 3.32 25.59 11.22
N ASP A 214 4.35 24.80 11.46
CA ASP A 214 5.65 24.87 10.79
C ASP A 214 5.72 24.02 9.50
N GLY A 215 4.63 23.34 9.13
CA GLY A 215 4.51 22.51 7.93
C GLY A 215 4.93 21.04 8.11
N GLN A 216 5.50 20.67 9.26
CA GLN A 216 5.85 19.27 9.54
C GLN A 216 4.60 18.43 9.80
N ARG A 217 4.63 17.14 9.46
CA ARG A 217 3.56 16.21 9.86
C ARG A 217 3.51 16.09 11.38
N LYS A 218 2.30 16.07 11.92
CA LYS A 218 2.07 15.87 13.36
C LYS A 218 2.49 14.48 13.81
N ILE A 219 2.26 13.47 12.97
CA ILE A 219 2.80 12.12 13.14
C ILE A 219 4.09 12.06 12.32
N ALA A 220 5.23 12.13 13.01
CA ALA A 220 6.54 11.95 12.40
C ALA A 220 6.88 10.46 12.33
N LEU A 221 7.20 9.97 11.13
CA LEU A 221 7.64 8.59 10.93
C LEU A 221 9.16 8.50 11.05
N ALA A 222 9.64 7.35 11.54
CA ALA A 222 11.07 7.09 11.58
C ALA A 222 11.64 6.97 10.16
N ASP A 223 12.87 7.43 9.99
CA ASP A 223 13.67 7.19 8.78
C ASP A 223 14.07 5.71 8.74
N ILE A 224 13.31 4.91 7.98
CA ILE A 224 13.44 3.45 7.93
C ILE A 224 14.79 3.00 7.38
N SER A 225 15.45 3.82 6.55
CA SER A 225 16.76 3.53 5.96
C SER A 225 17.86 3.27 7.01
N LYS A 226 17.66 3.73 8.24
CA LYS A 226 18.57 3.48 9.38
C LYS A 226 18.50 2.04 9.90
N PHE A 227 17.47 1.29 9.53
CA PHE A 227 17.16 -0.03 10.07
C PHE A 227 17.19 -1.15 9.04
N VAL A 228 17.17 -0.79 7.74
CA VAL A 228 17.25 -1.72 6.61
C VAL A 228 18.59 -1.53 5.87
N HIS A 229 19.16 -2.62 5.34
CA HIS A 229 20.51 -2.65 4.75
C HIS A 229 20.53 -3.39 3.42
#